data_AF-A0A8I1WJ71-F1
#
_entry.id   AF-A0A8I1WJ71-F1
#
_cell.length_a   1.000
_cell.length_b   1.000
_cell.length_c   1.000
_cell.angle_alpha   90.00
_cell.angle_beta   90.00
_cell.angle_gamma   90.00
#
_symmetry.space_group_name_H-M   'P 1'
#
loop_
_entity.id
_entity.type
_entity.pdbx_description
1 polymer ?
#
loop_
_entity_poly.entity_id
_entity_poly.type
_entity_poly.pdbx_seq_one_letter_code
_entity_poly.pdbx_strand_id
1 'polypeptide(L)'
;METVFLLDQVQKGNGRKLSKNAIALLRKYKLIEGRADNLFLSAEVAKTIDAEAEYIKNKAFSNQYYRDMIVQYISTFDKAKKKDIRELLWDKLPDFMDDKQKNKKISTLLSSLRSKGIIVTDSPNQQISNWILVKAPGSTEKKN
;
A
#
# COMPACT_ATOMS: atom_id res chain seq x y z
N MET A 1 -0.76 -2.56 21.57
CA MET A 1 -0.39 -2.58 20.13
C MET A 1 -0.45 -3.98 19.53
N GLU A 2 -0.07 -5.04 20.26
CA GLU A 2 -0.11 -6.42 19.76
C GLU A 2 -1.55 -6.94 19.50
N THR A 3 -2.50 -6.65 20.39
CA THR A 3 -3.88 -7.15 20.33
C THR A 3 -4.64 -6.78 19.05
N VAL A 4 -4.45 -5.56 18.52
CA VAL A 4 -5.14 -5.08 17.30
C VAL A 4 -4.70 -5.85 16.06
N PHE A 5 -3.39 -6.09 15.92
CA PHE A 5 -2.85 -6.91 14.84
C PHE A 5 -3.38 -8.35 14.91
N LEU A 6 -3.47 -8.93 16.12
CA LEU A 6 -3.98 -10.28 16.29
C LEU A 6 -5.49 -10.36 15.97
N LEU A 7 -6.28 -9.34 16.33
CA LEU A 7 -7.70 -9.24 15.94
C LEU A 7 -7.88 -9.12 14.42
N ASP A 8 -7.04 -8.33 13.75
CA ASP A 8 -7.01 -8.23 12.28
C ASP A 8 -6.68 -9.58 11.63
N GLN A 9 -5.76 -10.36 12.20
CA GLN A 9 -5.49 -11.72 11.73
C GLN A 9 -6.68 -12.66 11.93
N VAL A 10 -7.39 -12.57 13.05
CA VAL A 10 -8.62 -13.36 13.28
C VAL A 10 -9.72 -12.96 12.29
N GLN A 11 -9.94 -11.66 12.07
CA GLN A 11 -10.91 -11.14 11.11
C GLN A 11 -10.60 -11.57 9.67
N LYS A 12 -9.31 -11.62 9.29
CA LYS A 12 -8.85 -12.09 7.98
C LYS A 12 -8.83 -13.61 7.83
N GLY A 13 -9.30 -14.37 8.82
CA GLY A 13 -9.32 -15.84 8.80
C GLY A 13 -7.94 -16.49 9.02
N ASN A 14 -6.92 -15.70 9.36
CA ASN A 14 -5.58 -16.17 9.69
C ASN A 14 -5.44 -16.58 11.17
N GLY A 15 -6.55 -16.71 11.90
CA GLY A 15 -6.56 -17.06 13.32
C GLY A 15 -5.82 -18.36 13.66
N ARG A 16 -5.73 -19.28 12.70
CA ARG A 16 -5.01 -20.56 12.83
C ARG A 16 -3.49 -20.41 12.95
N LYS A 17 -2.94 -19.26 12.56
CA LYS A 17 -1.50 -18.95 12.61
C LYS A 17 -1.09 -18.25 13.92
N LEU A 18 -2.06 -17.98 14.81
CA LEU A 18 -1.81 -17.36 16.10
C LEU A 18 -1.22 -18.37 17.07
N SER A 19 -0.26 -17.92 17.88
CA SER A 19 0.27 -18.73 18.97
C SER A 19 -0.81 -19.00 20.02
N LYS A 20 -0.70 -20.11 20.75
CA LYS A 20 -1.65 -20.45 21.83
C LYS A 20 -1.75 -19.34 22.88
N ASN A 21 -0.64 -18.66 23.16
CA ASN A 21 -0.58 -17.53 24.09
C ASN A 21 -1.39 -16.32 23.58
N ALA A 22 -1.30 -16.01 22.28
CA ALA A 22 -2.09 -14.95 21.65
C ALA A 22 -3.60 -15.25 21.70
N ILE A 23 -3.99 -16.50 21.41
CA ILE A 23 -5.40 -16.92 21.48
C ILE A 23 -5.92 -16.84 22.93
N ALA A 24 -5.13 -17.29 23.90
CA ALA A 24 -5.48 -17.23 25.32
C ALA A 24 -5.65 -15.77 25.79
N LEU A 25 -4.74 -14.88 25.36
CA LEU A 25 -4.83 -13.45 25.65
C LEU A 25 -6.12 -12.84 25.08
N LEU A 26 -6.44 -13.09 23.81
CA LEU A 26 -7.63 -12.55 23.16
C LEU A 26 -8.94 -13.09 23.76
N ARG A 27 -8.96 -14.36 24.18
CA ARG A 27 -10.10 -14.95 24.91
C ARG A 27 -10.24 -14.38 26.32
N LYS A 28 -9.14 -14.14 27.04
CA LYS A 28 -9.15 -13.51 28.37
C LYS A 28 -9.81 -12.14 28.33
N TYR A 29 -9.60 -11.38 27.26
CA TYR A 29 -10.22 -10.08 27.03
C TYR A 29 -11.58 -10.15 26.33
N LYS A 30 -12.13 -11.36 26.08
CA LYS A 30 -13.42 -11.58 25.39
C LYS A 30 -13.51 -10.93 23.99
N LEU A 31 -12.38 -10.76 23.33
CA LEU A 31 -12.33 -10.09 22.02
C LEU A 31 -12.59 -11.06 20.86
N ILE A 32 -12.36 -12.35 21.09
CA ILE A 32 -12.57 -13.43 20.13
C ILE A 32 -13.32 -14.59 20.78
N GLU A 33 -14.02 -15.34 19.95
CA GLU A 33 -14.81 -16.51 20.29
C GLU A 33 -14.51 -17.64 19.28
N GLY A 34 -15.00 -18.85 19.57
CA GLY A 34 -14.80 -20.02 18.72
C GLY A 34 -13.61 -20.91 19.08
N ARG A 35 -13.41 -21.98 18.30
CA ARG A 35 -12.35 -22.98 18.51
C ARG A 35 -11.04 -22.50 17.88
N ALA A 36 -9.89 -23.02 18.31
CA ALA A 36 -8.59 -22.52 17.84
C ALA A 36 -8.39 -22.66 16.32
N ASP A 37 -9.04 -23.67 15.74
CA ASP A 37 -9.18 -23.97 14.33
C ASP A 37 -10.21 -23.09 13.60
N ASN A 38 -11.18 -22.49 14.30
CA ASN A 38 -12.17 -21.58 13.75
C ASN A 38 -12.49 -20.48 14.76
N LEU A 39 -11.64 -19.44 14.76
CA LEU A 39 -11.75 -18.26 15.61
C LEU A 39 -12.51 -17.16 14.88
N PHE A 40 -13.34 -16.43 15.62
CA PHE A 40 -14.09 -15.27 15.15
C PHE A 40 -14.06 -14.15 16.19
N LEU A 41 -14.35 -12.92 15.78
CA LEU A 41 -14.48 -11.79 16.70
C LEU A 41 -15.75 -11.95 17.54
N SER A 42 -15.72 -11.54 18.81
CA SER A 42 -16.92 -11.55 19.65
C SER A 42 -17.96 -10.57 19.12
N ALA A 43 -19.24 -10.81 19.39
CA ALA A 43 -20.34 -9.99 18.86
C ALA A 43 -20.25 -8.52 19.30
N GLU A 44 -19.72 -8.25 20.49
CA GLU A 44 -19.48 -6.89 21.03
C GLU A 44 -18.34 -6.17 20.29
N VAL A 45 -17.27 -6.89 19.98
CA VAL A 45 -16.13 -6.38 19.21
C VAL A 45 -16.48 -6.21 17.74
N ALA A 46 -17.26 -7.11 17.14
CA ALA A 46 -17.74 -6.95 15.77
C ALA A 46 -18.65 -5.72 15.57
N LYS A 47 -19.35 -5.28 16.63
CA LYS A 47 -20.17 -4.05 16.64
C LYS A 47 -19.35 -2.77 16.86
N THR A 48 -18.20 -2.87 17.54
CA THR A 48 -17.30 -1.75 17.83
C THR A 48 -16.16 -1.63 16.82
N ILE A 49 -15.88 -2.68 16.04
CA ILE A 49 -15.12 -2.66 14.79
C ILE A 49 -16.00 -2.00 13.71
N ASP A 50 -16.31 -0.74 13.97
CA ASP A 50 -16.34 0.35 13.00
C ASP A 50 -14.94 0.46 12.34
N ALA A 51 -14.52 -0.63 11.71
CA ALA A 51 -13.30 -0.80 10.93
C ALA A 51 -13.28 0.11 9.71
N GLU A 52 -14.34 0.84 9.39
CA GLU A 52 -14.51 1.52 8.12
C GLU A 52 -13.52 2.68 7.94
N ALA A 53 -13.26 3.48 8.99
CA ALA A 53 -12.34 4.62 8.92
C ALA A 53 -10.86 4.22 8.82
N GLU A 54 -10.45 3.16 9.54
CA GLU A 54 -9.06 2.70 9.59
C GLU A 54 -8.73 1.73 8.45
N TYR A 55 -9.72 0.98 7.95
CA TYR A 55 -9.60 0.13 6.76
C TYR A 55 -9.52 0.94 5.47
N ILE A 56 -10.29 2.03 5.32
CA ILE A 56 -10.11 2.95 4.18
C ILE A 56 -8.72 3.58 4.24
N LYS A 57 -8.26 4.06 5.41
CA LYS A 57 -6.88 4.56 5.66
C LYS A 57 -5.80 3.56 5.24
N ASN A 58 -5.98 2.27 5.51
CA ASN A 58 -4.94 1.26 5.23
C ASN A 58 -5.02 0.64 3.82
N LYS A 59 -6.20 0.59 3.18
CA LYS A 59 -6.40 -0.16 1.93
C LYS A 59 -6.51 0.71 0.67
N ALA A 60 -7.17 1.87 0.74
CA ALA A 60 -7.32 2.77 -0.41
C ALA A 60 -6.15 3.76 -0.52
N PHE A 61 -5.55 4.15 0.61
CA PHE A 61 -4.48 5.15 0.68
C PHE A 61 -3.05 4.59 0.73
N SER A 62 -2.79 3.30 0.46
CA SER A 62 -1.39 2.88 0.30
C SER A 62 -0.95 3.05 -1.16
N ASN A 63 -1.54 2.29 -2.08
CA ASN A 63 -1.14 2.35 -3.49
C ASN A 63 -1.51 3.67 -4.16
N GLN A 64 -2.71 4.21 -3.90
CA GLN A 64 -3.11 5.47 -4.53
C GLN A 64 -2.29 6.64 -4.00
N TYR A 65 -2.04 6.69 -2.69
CA TYR A 65 -1.13 7.67 -2.09
C TYR A 65 0.29 7.61 -2.67
N TYR A 66 0.88 6.41 -2.82
CA TYR A 66 2.21 6.29 -3.44
C TYR A 66 2.18 6.71 -4.91
N ARG A 67 1.08 6.45 -5.64
CA ARG A 67 0.91 6.91 -7.02
C ARG A 67 0.80 8.42 -7.10
N ASP A 68 0.01 9.03 -6.22
CA ASP A 68 -0.18 10.48 -6.17
C ASP A 68 1.13 11.18 -5.81
N MET A 69 1.91 10.62 -4.89
CA MET A 69 3.28 11.06 -4.61
C MET A 69 4.21 11.01 -5.83
N ILE A 70 4.17 9.91 -6.61
CA ILE A 70 4.95 9.79 -7.84
C ILE A 70 4.53 10.86 -8.85
N VAL A 71 3.22 11.04 -9.05
CA VAL A 71 2.67 12.04 -9.96
C VAL A 71 3.05 13.45 -9.54
N GLN A 72 2.94 13.76 -8.24
CA GLN A 72 3.30 15.07 -7.69
C GLN A 72 4.79 15.35 -7.85
N TYR A 73 5.65 14.35 -7.57
CA TYR A 73 7.09 14.48 -7.79
C TYR A 73 7.42 14.79 -9.26
N ILE A 74 6.88 14.00 -10.20
CA ILE A 74 7.11 14.24 -11.64
C ILE A 74 6.50 15.58 -12.08
N SER A 75 5.36 15.99 -11.52
CA SER A 75 4.75 17.30 -11.81
C SER A 75 5.60 18.47 -11.30
N THR A 76 6.40 18.27 -10.25
CA THR A 76 7.21 19.32 -9.63
C THR A 76 8.57 19.44 -10.30
N PHE A 77 9.16 18.30 -10.72
CA PHE A 77 10.52 18.22 -11.27
C PHE A 77 10.56 17.87 -12.76
N ASP A 78 9.40 17.89 -13.45
CA ASP A 78 9.12 17.50 -14.84
C ASP A 78 9.43 16.03 -15.23
N LYS A 79 10.39 15.41 -14.56
CA LYS A 79 10.89 14.06 -14.86
C LYS A 79 11.41 13.37 -13.61
N ALA A 80 11.36 12.04 -13.60
CA ALA A 80 11.91 11.23 -12.53
C ALA A 80 12.56 9.95 -13.03
N LYS A 81 13.72 9.58 -12.48
CA LYS A 81 14.28 8.24 -12.67
C LYS A 81 13.67 7.27 -11.68
N LYS A 82 13.74 5.97 -12.01
CA LYS A 82 13.33 4.91 -11.07
C LYS A 82 14.07 4.99 -9.73
N LYS A 83 15.33 5.43 -9.74
CA LYS A 83 16.14 5.62 -8.52
C LYS A 83 15.56 6.73 -7.63
N ASP A 84 15.17 7.85 -8.22
CA ASP A 84 14.59 8.99 -7.49
C ASP A 84 13.25 8.59 -6.86
N ILE A 85 12.41 7.88 -7.62
CA ILE A 85 11.14 7.33 -7.09
C ILE A 85 11.38 6.30 -5.99
N ARG A 86 12.44 5.49 -6.11
CA ARG A 86 12.82 4.55 -5.06
C ARG A 86 13.17 5.29 -3.79
N GLU A 87 14.02 6.31 -3.85
CA GLU A 87 14.44 7.12 -2.70
C GLU A 87 13.25 7.87 -2.08
N LEU A 88 12.35 8.43 -2.90
CA LEU A 88 11.13 9.08 -2.45
C LEU A 88 10.22 8.17 -1.59
N LEU A 89 10.13 6.89 -1.97
CA LEU A 89 9.19 5.94 -1.36
C LEU A 89 9.84 5.02 -0.33
N TRP A 90 11.17 4.89 -0.30
CA TRP A 90 11.87 3.84 0.45
C TRP A 90 11.53 3.83 1.95
N ASP A 91 11.55 5.02 2.55
CA ASP A 91 11.30 5.25 3.98
C ASP A 91 9.81 5.40 4.31
N LYS A 92 8.95 5.40 3.28
CA LYS A 92 7.48 5.47 3.42
C LYS A 92 6.82 4.11 3.19
N LEU A 93 7.54 3.16 2.61
CA LEU A 93 7.08 1.79 2.45
C LEU A 93 7.15 1.05 3.80
N PRO A 94 6.22 0.12 4.07
CA PRO A 94 6.19 -0.56 5.36
C PRO A 94 7.50 -1.30 5.69
N ASP A 95 7.94 -1.20 6.94
CA ASP A 95 9.22 -1.76 7.41
C ASP A 95 9.28 -3.29 7.40
N PHE A 96 8.12 -3.96 7.39
CA PHE A 96 8.06 -5.41 7.24
C PHE A 96 8.40 -5.89 5.82
N MET A 97 8.47 -4.97 4.84
CA MET A 97 8.83 -5.31 3.46
C MET A 97 10.34 -5.38 3.30
N ASP A 98 10.82 -6.52 2.81
CA ASP A 98 12.21 -6.65 2.39
C ASP A 98 12.51 -5.81 1.14
N ASP A 99 13.80 -5.58 0.86
CA ASP A 99 14.26 -4.77 -0.27
C ASP A 99 13.68 -5.23 -1.62
N LYS A 100 13.52 -6.55 -1.81
CA LYS A 100 12.98 -7.13 -3.04
C LYS A 100 11.49 -6.84 -3.15
N GLN A 101 10.74 -6.92 -2.06
CA GLN A 101 9.33 -6.56 -1.96
C GLN A 101 9.12 -5.07 -2.20
N LYS A 102 9.94 -4.20 -1.59
CA LYS A 102 9.90 -2.75 -1.82
C LYS A 102 10.16 -2.41 -3.29
N ASN A 103 11.20 -2.98 -3.90
CA ASN A 103 11.50 -2.77 -5.32
C ASN A 103 10.41 -3.28 -6.26
N LYS A 104 9.81 -4.44 -5.96
CA LYS A 104 8.67 -4.98 -6.70
C LYS A 104 7.45 -4.07 -6.59
N LYS A 105 7.20 -3.51 -5.40
CA LYS A 105 6.11 -2.56 -5.15
C LYS A 105 6.27 -1.31 -6.01
N ILE A 106 7.44 -0.69 -5.99
CA ILE A 106 7.75 0.51 -6.80
C ILE A 106 7.52 0.23 -8.29
N SER A 107 8.03 -0.91 -8.78
CA SER A 107 7.87 -1.31 -10.18
C SER A 107 6.38 -1.50 -10.54
N THR A 108 5.59 -2.09 -9.64
CA THR A 108 4.15 -2.27 -9.81
C THR A 108 3.39 -0.95 -9.86
N LEU A 109 3.78 0.02 -9.02
CA LEU A 109 3.17 1.35 -8.99
C LEU A 109 3.39 2.09 -10.31
N LEU A 110 4.65 2.12 -10.80
CA LEU A 110 5.02 2.74 -12.08
C LEU A 110 4.28 2.09 -13.26
N SER A 111 4.29 0.75 -13.34
CA SER A 111 3.56 0.02 -14.39
C SER A 111 2.06 0.34 -14.37
N SER A 112 1.46 0.47 -13.19
CA SER A 112 0.03 0.80 -13.08
C SER A 112 -0.30 2.24 -13.48
N LEU A 113 0.62 3.19 -13.27
CA LEU A 113 0.47 4.57 -13.74
C LEU A 113 0.63 4.65 -15.26
N ARG A 114 1.58 3.88 -15.82
CA ARG A 114 1.78 3.76 -17.25
C ARG A 114 0.57 3.14 -17.95
N SER A 115 0.03 2.04 -17.42
CA SER A 115 -1.14 1.38 -18.00
C SER A 115 -2.40 2.24 -17.94
N LYS A 116 -2.47 3.16 -16.98
CA LYS A 116 -3.54 4.18 -16.87
C LYS A 116 -3.32 5.40 -17.77
N GLY A 117 -2.20 5.48 -18.49
CA GLY A 117 -1.87 6.62 -19.35
C GLY A 117 -1.54 7.90 -18.58
N ILE A 118 -1.13 7.81 -17.30
CA ILE A 118 -0.78 8.98 -16.48
C ILE A 118 0.68 9.37 -16.69
N ILE A 119 1.57 8.37 -16.80
CA ILE A 119 3.00 8.57 -17.04
C ILE A 119 3.47 7.76 -18.25
N VAL A 120 4.50 8.25 -18.93
CA VAL A 120 5.22 7.56 -19.99
C VAL A 120 6.73 7.67 -19.79
N THR A 121 7.46 6.79 -20.46
CA THR A 121 8.92 6.90 -20.56
C THR A 121 9.27 7.80 -21.74
N ASP A 122 10.21 8.72 -21.54
CA ASP A 122 10.74 9.62 -22.59
C ASP A 122 11.59 8.90 -23.66
N SER A 123 12.04 7.67 -23.38
CA SER A 123 12.91 6.88 -24.24
C SER A 123 12.51 5.40 -24.25
N PRO A 124 12.74 4.67 -25.35
CA PRO A 124 12.53 3.21 -25.42
C PRO A 124 13.50 2.42 -24.52
N ASN A 125 14.65 3.00 -24.15
CA ASN A 125 15.61 2.34 -23.27
C ASN A 125 15.26 2.58 -21.79
N GLN A 126 14.66 1.57 -21.16
CA GLN A 126 14.16 1.63 -19.78
C GLN A 126 15.25 1.89 -18.71
N GLN A 127 16.53 1.63 -19.01
CA GLN A 127 17.62 1.84 -18.06
C GLN A 127 18.03 3.31 -17.95
N ILE A 128 17.87 4.08 -19.03
CA ILE A 128 18.22 5.50 -19.10
C ILE A 128 16.99 6.42 -19.17
N SER A 129 15.81 5.84 -19.40
CA SER A 129 14.57 6.60 -19.54
C SER A 129 14.16 7.26 -18.23
N ASN A 130 13.58 8.45 -18.36
CA ASN A 130 12.90 9.13 -17.29
C ASN A 130 11.38 8.93 -17.44
N TRP A 131 10.70 8.85 -16.30
CA TRP A 131 9.25 8.92 -16.23
C TRP A 131 8.83 10.37 -16.30
N ILE A 132 7.93 10.66 -17.24
CA ILE A 132 7.32 11.98 -17.46
C ILE A 132 5.80 11.84 -17.42
N LEU A 133 5.10 12.91 -17.08
CA LEU A 133 3.64 12.93 -17.17
C LEU A 133 3.21 12.91 -18.64
N VAL A 134 2.14 12.17 -18.92
CA VAL A 134 1.49 12.23 -20.22
C VAL A 134 0.87 13.62 -20.34
N LYS A 135 1.41 14.44 -21.25
CA LYS A 135 0.74 15.69 -21.61
C LYS A 135 -0.60 15.33 -22.24
N ALA A 136 -1.68 15.91 -21.74
CA ALA A 136 -2.99 15.78 -22.36
C ALA A 136 -2.87 16.10 -23.87
N PRO A 137 -3.59 15.39 -24.75
CA PRO A 137 -3.63 15.73 -26.17
C PRO A 137 -4.27 17.12 -26.30
N GLY A 138 -3.45 18.17 -26.31
CA GLY A 138 -3.91 19.56 -26.30
C GLY A 138 -2.89 20.62 -25.88
N SER A 139 -1.74 20.27 -25.31
CA SER A 139 -0.67 21.24 -24.99
C SER A 139 0.54 21.09 -25.91
N THR A 140 0.30 21.24 -27.21
CA THR A 140 1.33 21.67 -28.17
C THR A 140 1.56 23.18 -28.03
N GLU A 141 2.82 23.51 -27.74
CA GLU A 141 3.53 24.72 -28.17
C GLU A 141 2.95 26.10 -27.79
N LYS A 142 3.66 26.80 -26.90
CA LYS A 142 4.13 28.14 -27.24
C LYS A 142 5.64 28.19 -27.06
N LYS A 143 6.36 28.01 -28.17
CA LYS A 143 7.68 28.59 -28.38
C LYS A 143 7.52 30.10 -28.27
N ASN A 144 8.43 30.74 -27.54
CA ASN A 144 8.79 32.13 -27.76
C ASN A 144 10.31 32.19 -27.83
#